data_AF-A0AAU8LR52-F1
#
_entry.id   AF-A0AAU8LR52-F1
#
_cell.length_a   1.000
_cell.length_b   1.000
_cell.length_c   1.000
_cell.angle_alpha   90.00
_cell.angle_beta   90.00
_cell.angle_gamma   90.00
#
_symmetry.space_group_name_H-M   'P 1'
#
loop_
_entity.id
_entity.type
_entity.pdbx_description
1 polymer ?
#
loop_
_entity_poly.entity_id
_entity_poly.type
_entity_poly.pdbx_seq_one_letter_code
_entity_poly.pdbx_strand_id
1 'polypeptide(L)'
;MGHRANFVIIREGMAKAYEDQYAALGSTYQFAEGPDGALSAAEQATPTNELLEWAFAEAGYLIDYDKHIAIVFGYPDPVDMDLGFAEEGEGAVVIDPQELRDLIANEKSLEKALEQGPFEFLKAISGKWKGWELRWDERGVDAFAGYLKFRDIVEIKTAPASARVVNPPFFLIA
;
A
#
# COMPACT_ATOMS: atom_id res chain seq x y z
N MET A 1 1.89 19.71 3.93
CA MET A 1 2.62 18.68 4.71
C MET A 1 2.90 17.53 3.75
N GLY A 2 3.96 16.75 3.93
CA GLY A 2 4.31 15.69 2.97
C GLY A 2 3.42 14.47 3.15
N HIS A 3 3.00 13.85 2.04
CA HIS A 3 2.19 12.64 1.98
C HIS A 3 3.09 11.41 2.10
N ARG A 4 3.63 11.17 3.30
CA ARG A 4 4.69 10.18 3.49
C ARG A 4 4.14 8.77 3.63
N ALA A 5 4.80 7.81 3.01
CA ALA A 5 4.46 6.39 3.09
C ALA A 5 5.64 5.53 3.54
N ASN A 6 5.32 4.44 4.24
CA ASN A 6 6.27 3.38 4.60
C ASN A 6 5.97 2.10 3.82
N PHE A 7 6.99 1.48 3.24
CA PHE A 7 6.87 0.18 2.62
C PHE A 7 7.81 -0.82 3.29
N VAL A 8 7.32 -2.03 3.53
CA VAL A 8 8.13 -3.11 4.12
C VAL A 8 7.98 -4.36 3.28
N ILE A 9 9.09 -4.91 2.80
CA ILE A 9 9.11 -6.14 2.02
C ILE A 9 9.87 -7.20 2.81
N ILE A 10 9.23 -8.33 3.11
CA ILE A 10 9.84 -9.49 3.79
C ILE A 10 9.96 -10.63 2.78
N ARG A 11 11.18 -11.15 2.60
CA ARG A 11 11.49 -12.28 1.73
C ARG A 11 12.73 -13.02 2.24
N GLU A 12 12.68 -14.34 2.21
CA GLU A 12 13.77 -15.22 2.65
C GLU A 12 14.19 -14.94 4.10
N GLY A 13 13.20 -14.62 4.95
CA GLY A 13 13.43 -14.30 6.36
C GLY A 13 14.05 -12.93 6.63
N MET A 14 14.32 -12.13 5.60
CA MET A 14 14.88 -10.78 5.72
C MET A 14 13.84 -9.73 5.33
N ALA A 15 13.92 -8.55 5.93
CA ALA A 15 13.07 -7.40 5.65
C ALA A 15 13.86 -6.21 5.11
N LYS A 16 13.27 -5.53 4.14
CA LYS A 16 13.72 -4.25 3.63
C LYS A 16 12.63 -3.21 3.83
N ALA A 17 12.99 -2.06 4.37
CA ALA A 17 12.10 -0.92 4.49
C ALA A 17 12.42 0.13 3.42
N TYR A 18 11.39 0.82 2.97
CA TYR A 18 11.46 1.95 2.06
C TYR A 18 10.55 3.07 2.54
N GLU A 19 10.91 4.30 2.23
CA GLU A 19 10.10 5.49 2.49
C GLU A 19 9.95 6.35 1.24
N ASP A 20 8.81 7.01 1.11
CA ASP A 20 8.55 7.99 0.06
C ASP A 20 7.78 9.17 0.66
N GLN A 21 8.17 10.40 0.33
CA GLN A 21 7.58 11.63 0.86
C GLN A 21 6.28 12.07 0.16
N TYR A 22 5.93 11.42 -0.95
CA TYR A 22 4.82 11.78 -1.84
C TYR A 22 3.91 10.60 -2.19
N ALA A 23 4.28 9.37 -1.83
CA ALA A 23 3.53 8.19 -2.26
C ALA A 23 2.28 7.86 -1.43
N ALA A 24 1.93 8.61 -0.37
CA ALA A 24 0.78 8.19 0.45
C ALA A 24 -0.53 8.17 -0.37
N LEU A 25 -0.70 9.11 -1.30
CA LEU A 25 -1.86 9.17 -2.20
C LEU A 25 -1.90 7.99 -3.19
N GLY A 26 -0.74 7.50 -3.64
CA GLY A 26 -0.63 6.40 -4.59
C GLY A 26 -0.52 5.01 -3.95
N SER A 27 -0.28 4.92 -2.64
CA SER A 27 0.08 3.67 -1.97
C SER A 27 -1.01 2.60 -2.09
N THR A 28 -2.28 2.98 -2.00
CA THR A 28 -3.42 2.05 -2.14
C THR A 28 -3.57 1.55 -3.58
N TYR A 29 -3.34 2.42 -4.57
CA TYR A 29 -3.36 2.05 -5.99
C TYR A 29 -2.21 1.11 -6.34
N GLN A 30 -0.99 1.41 -5.88
CA GLN A 30 0.18 0.52 -6.03
C GLN A 30 -0.09 -0.85 -5.41
N PHE A 31 -0.68 -0.88 -4.20
CA PHE A 31 -1.09 -2.12 -3.54
C PHE A 31 -2.16 -2.89 -4.33
N ALA A 32 -3.08 -2.19 -4.99
CA ALA A 32 -4.11 -2.77 -5.83
C ALA A 32 -3.58 -3.42 -7.12
N GLU A 33 -2.30 -3.26 -7.45
CA GLU A 33 -1.68 -3.94 -8.58
C GLU A 33 -1.33 -5.41 -8.30
N GLY A 34 -1.37 -5.83 -7.04
CA GLY A 34 -0.93 -7.17 -6.63
C GLY A 34 0.48 -7.15 -6.05
N PRO A 35 1.02 -8.32 -5.66
CA PRO A 35 2.31 -8.41 -4.98
C PRO A 35 3.45 -7.86 -5.84
N ASP A 36 3.52 -8.23 -7.13
CA ASP A 36 4.64 -7.82 -8.00
C ASP A 36 4.60 -6.32 -8.35
N GLY A 37 3.41 -5.76 -8.58
CA GLY A 37 3.24 -4.32 -8.83
C GLY A 37 3.59 -3.49 -7.58
N ALA A 38 3.10 -3.92 -6.42
CA ALA A 38 3.42 -3.27 -5.15
C ALA A 38 4.92 -3.36 -4.81
N LEU A 39 5.58 -4.50 -5.07
CA LEU A 39 7.04 -4.61 -4.90
C LEU A 39 7.78 -3.66 -5.84
N SER A 40 7.41 -3.63 -7.12
CA SER A 40 8.02 -2.75 -8.11
C SER A 40 7.91 -1.27 -7.71
N ALA A 41 6.77 -0.87 -7.13
CA ALA A 41 6.58 0.47 -6.60
C ALA A 41 7.43 0.74 -5.35
N ALA A 42 7.47 -0.19 -4.39
CA ALA A 42 8.28 -0.04 -3.18
C ALA A 42 9.79 0.07 -3.49
N GLU A 43 10.30 -0.68 -4.47
CA GLU A 43 11.71 -0.64 -4.86
C GLU A 43 12.13 0.66 -5.56
N GLN A 44 11.17 1.47 -6.02
CA GLN A 44 11.42 2.82 -6.55
C GLN A 44 11.52 3.88 -5.45
N ALA A 45 11.05 3.58 -4.23
CA ALA A 45 11.14 4.46 -3.08
C ALA A 45 12.55 4.45 -2.44
N THR A 46 12.79 5.34 -1.48
CA THR A 46 14.11 5.47 -0.84
C THR A 46 14.32 4.35 0.19
N PRO A 47 15.34 3.49 0.06
CA PRO A 47 15.61 2.47 1.07
C PRO A 47 15.97 3.09 2.43
N THR A 48 15.45 2.51 3.51
CA THR A 48 15.69 2.96 4.87
C THR A 48 15.87 1.77 5.82
N ASN A 49 16.47 2.02 6.99
CA ASN A 49 16.55 1.07 8.10
C ASN A 49 15.66 1.46 9.28
N GLU A 50 14.78 2.46 9.09
CA GLU A 50 13.90 2.99 10.12
C GLU A 50 12.54 3.35 9.49
N LEU A 51 11.46 2.88 10.11
CA LEU A 51 10.12 3.29 9.72
C LEU A 51 9.81 4.68 10.27
N LEU A 52 9.17 5.52 9.45
CA LEU A 52 8.64 6.81 9.91
C LEU A 52 7.69 6.59 11.09
N GLU A 53 7.69 7.52 12.06
CA GLU A 53 6.73 7.46 13.16
C GLU A 53 5.28 7.53 12.62
N TRP A 54 4.36 6.87 13.30
CA TRP A 54 2.94 6.86 12.96
C TRP A 54 2.36 8.27 12.69
N ALA A 55 2.80 9.28 13.44
CA ALA A 55 2.32 10.65 13.27
C ALA A 55 2.71 11.29 11.93
N PHE A 56 3.66 10.70 11.20
CA PHE A 56 4.19 11.21 9.94
C PHE A 56 3.90 10.34 8.73
N ALA A 57 3.50 9.07 8.91
CA ALA A 57 3.17 8.16 7.83
C ALA A 57 1.65 8.12 7.61
N GLU A 58 1.21 8.59 6.45
CA GLU A 58 -0.20 8.69 6.10
C GLU A 58 -0.72 7.45 5.35
N ALA A 59 0.17 6.63 4.79
CA ALA A 59 -0.16 5.35 4.18
C ALA A 59 1.04 4.40 4.17
N GLY A 60 0.82 3.18 3.71
CA GLY A 60 1.88 2.23 3.47
C GLY A 60 1.39 0.81 3.35
N TYR A 61 2.29 -0.08 2.97
CA TYR A 61 2.03 -1.52 2.96
C TYR A 61 3.26 -2.33 3.41
N LEU A 62 2.96 -3.45 4.04
CA LEU A 62 3.90 -4.51 4.37
C LEU A 62 3.52 -5.75 3.57
N ILE A 63 4.48 -6.33 2.86
CA ILE A 63 4.30 -7.55 2.06
C ILE A 63 5.27 -8.60 2.56
N ASP A 64 4.74 -9.75 2.93
CA ASP A 64 5.49 -10.88 3.45
C ASP A 64 5.37 -12.09 2.51
N TYR A 65 6.34 -12.20 1.62
CA TYR A 65 6.40 -13.26 0.61
C TYR A 65 6.60 -14.65 1.23
N ASP A 66 7.20 -14.74 2.42
CA ASP A 66 7.43 -16.04 3.06
C ASP A 66 6.13 -16.65 3.60
N LYS A 67 5.14 -15.81 3.94
CA LYS A 67 3.86 -16.22 4.54
C LYS A 67 2.65 -15.93 3.65
N HIS A 68 2.84 -15.26 2.52
CA HIS A 68 1.77 -14.72 1.68
C HIS A 68 0.80 -13.87 2.50
N ILE A 69 1.32 -12.95 3.31
CA ILE A 69 0.53 -11.99 4.09
C ILE A 69 0.83 -10.59 3.57
N ALA A 70 -0.20 -9.77 3.41
CA ALA A 70 -0.06 -8.37 3.07
C ALA A 70 -0.92 -7.49 4.00
N ILE A 71 -0.30 -6.45 4.56
CA ILE A 71 -0.94 -5.49 5.46
C ILE A 71 -0.86 -4.12 4.80
N VAL A 72 -1.99 -3.44 4.65
CA VAL A 72 -2.06 -2.09 4.07
C VAL A 72 -2.77 -1.15 5.03
N PHE A 73 -2.37 0.12 5.01
CA PHE A 73 -3.10 1.21 5.65
C PHE A 73 -2.97 2.48 4.82
N GLY A 74 -3.87 3.41 5.08
CA GLY A 74 -3.78 4.76 4.58
C GLY A 74 -5.15 5.34 4.32
N TYR A 75 -5.17 6.47 3.62
CA TYR A 75 -6.40 7.03 3.13
C TYR A 75 -6.49 6.77 1.64
N PRO A 76 -7.61 6.22 1.16
CA PRO A 76 -8.02 6.58 -0.16
C PRO A 76 -8.50 8.02 -0.10
N ASP A 77 -7.56 8.96 -0.17
CA ASP A 77 -7.99 10.24 -0.68
C ASP A 77 -8.38 9.93 -2.14
N PRO A 78 -9.65 10.10 -2.55
CA PRO A 78 -9.93 10.17 -3.97
C PRO A 78 -8.98 11.25 -4.45
N VAL A 79 -7.99 10.86 -5.25
CA VAL A 79 -7.15 11.85 -5.89
C VAL A 79 -8.18 12.70 -6.62
N ASP A 80 -8.38 13.94 -6.18
CA ASP A 80 -9.01 14.95 -7.02
C ASP A 80 -8.05 15.03 -8.20
N MET A 81 -8.25 14.11 -9.15
CA MET A 81 -7.58 14.03 -10.42
C MET A 81 -8.16 15.18 -11.24
N ASP A 82 -7.95 16.39 -10.75
CA ASP A 82 -7.46 17.49 -11.56
C ASP A 82 -6.03 17.12 -12.01
N LEU A 83 -5.91 15.93 -12.61
CA LEU A 83 -4.94 15.63 -13.63
C LEU A 83 -5.27 16.66 -14.71
N GLY A 84 -4.69 17.84 -14.57
CA GLY A 84 -4.22 18.57 -15.72
C GLY A 84 -3.34 17.57 -16.46
N PHE A 85 -3.95 16.78 -17.35
CA PHE A 85 -3.27 16.13 -18.43
C PHE A 85 -2.36 17.21 -18.97
N ALA A 86 -1.07 17.10 -18.68
CA ALA A 86 -0.09 18.01 -19.20
C ALA A 86 -0.28 17.94 -20.72
N GLU A 87 -0.86 19.01 -21.27
CA GLU A 87 -0.87 19.20 -22.70
C GLU A 87 0.60 19.07 -23.14
N GLU A 88 0.82 18.11 -24.03
CA GLU A 88 1.95 18.06 -24.94
C GLU A 88 3.34 17.84 -24.31
N GLY A 89 3.70 16.57 -24.11
CA GLY A 89 5.09 16.12 -23.99
C GLY A 89 5.31 14.88 -24.84
N GLU A 90 6.20 14.98 -25.83
CA GLU A 90 6.44 14.03 -26.92
C GLU A 90 6.66 12.58 -26.45
N GLY A 91 5.73 11.70 -26.81
CA GLY A 91 5.83 10.26 -26.57
C GLY A 91 4.47 9.59 -26.48
N ALA A 92 3.58 9.80 -27.46
CA ALA A 92 2.27 9.18 -27.47
C ALA A 92 2.42 7.65 -27.54
N VAL A 93 2.27 6.98 -26.39
CA VAL A 93 2.07 5.53 -26.35
C VAL A 93 0.72 5.29 -27.03
N VAL A 94 0.73 4.61 -28.17
CA VAL A 94 -0.50 4.18 -28.85
C VAL A 94 -1.09 3.05 -28.01
N ILE A 95 -1.95 3.41 -27.06
CA ILE A 95 -2.74 2.45 -26.27
C ILE A 95 -3.97 2.11 -27.09
N ASP A 96 -4.32 0.83 -27.15
CA ASP A 96 -5.55 0.40 -27.80
C ASP A 96 -6.78 1.05 -27.11
N PRO A 97 -7.76 1.61 -27.86
CA PRO A 97 -8.90 2.28 -27.26
C PRO A 97 -9.74 1.40 -26.31
N GLN A 98 -9.73 0.08 -26.48
CA GLN A 98 -10.39 -0.85 -25.56
C GLN A 98 -9.58 -1.02 -24.29
N GLU A 99 -8.25 -1.18 -24.39
CA GLU A 99 -7.36 -1.21 -23.21
C GLU A 99 -7.50 0.06 -22.36
N LEU A 100 -7.57 1.23 -23.00
CA LEU A 100 -7.79 2.50 -22.29
C LEU A 100 -9.14 2.53 -21.57
N ARG A 101 -10.21 2.02 -22.19
CA ARG A 101 -11.54 1.95 -21.55
C ARG A 101 -11.54 1.00 -20.37
N ASP A 102 -10.86 -0.14 -20.49
CA ASP A 102 -10.79 -1.15 -19.43
C ASP A 102 -9.98 -0.62 -18.24
N LEU A 103 -8.90 0.12 -18.49
CA LEU A 103 -8.13 0.83 -17.45
C LEU A 103 -9.00 1.83 -16.69
N ILE A 104 -9.70 2.73 -17.40
CA ILE A 104 -10.58 3.73 -16.78
C ILE A 104 -11.72 3.06 -16.00
N ALA A 105 -12.30 1.99 -16.53
CA ALA A 105 -13.37 1.27 -15.85
C ALA A 105 -12.89 0.58 -14.56
N ASN A 106 -11.70 -0.01 -14.59
CA ASN A 106 -11.07 -0.62 -13.42
C ASN A 106 -10.73 0.41 -12.34
N GLU A 107 -10.19 1.56 -12.74
CA GLU A 107 -9.84 2.66 -11.83
C GLU A 107 -11.07 3.19 -11.10
N LYS A 108 -12.14 3.50 -11.83
CA LYS A 108 -13.43 3.92 -11.23
C LYS A 108 -14.03 2.87 -10.31
N SER A 109 -13.85 1.59 -10.64
CA SER A 109 -14.30 0.50 -9.77
C SER A 109 -13.50 0.46 -8.46
N LEU A 110 -12.20 0.76 -8.51
CA LEU A 110 -11.33 0.76 -7.34
C LEU A 110 -11.61 1.96 -6.44
N GLU A 111 -11.75 3.16 -7.02
CA GLU A 111 -12.16 4.37 -6.30
C GLU A 111 -13.47 4.15 -5.54
N LYS A 112 -14.48 3.62 -6.23
CA LYS A 112 -15.76 3.29 -5.60
C LYS A 112 -15.61 2.27 -4.47
N ALA A 113 -14.74 1.28 -4.62
CA ALA A 113 -14.49 0.30 -3.56
C ALA A 113 -13.82 0.93 -2.34
N LEU A 114 -12.90 1.88 -2.57
CA LEU A 114 -12.24 2.65 -1.53
C LEU A 114 -13.21 3.59 -0.79
N GLU A 115 -14.12 4.26 -1.50
CA GLU A 115 -15.21 5.07 -0.90
C GLU A 115 -16.14 4.23 -0.01
N GLN A 116 -16.35 2.97 -0.37
CA GLN A 116 -17.15 2.02 0.42
C GLN A 116 -16.41 1.49 1.64
N GLY A 117 -15.10 1.73 1.71
CA GLY A 117 -14.24 1.45 2.85
C GLY A 117 -13.30 0.26 2.64
N PRO A 118 -12.42 0.00 3.63
CA PRO A 118 -11.33 -0.96 3.53
C PRO A 118 -11.72 -2.36 3.07
N PHE A 119 -12.84 -2.88 3.55
CA PHE A 119 -13.27 -4.24 3.24
C PHE A 119 -13.64 -4.42 1.76
N GLU A 120 -14.42 -3.49 1.19
CA GLU A 120 -14.80 -3.57 -0.22
C GLU A 120 -13.59 -3.35 -1.14
N PHE A 121 -12.65 -2.49 -0.73
CA PHE A 121 -11.36 -2.36 -1.42
C PHE A 121 -10.57 -3.67 -1.46
N LEU A 122 -10.33 -4.30 -0.30
CA LEU A 122 -9.56 -5.56 -0.25
C LEU A 122 -10.24 -6.66 -1.07
N LYS A 123 -11.58 -6.71 -1.03
CA LYS A 123 -12.36 -7.64 -1.84
C LYS A 123 -12.20 -7.38 -3.34
N ALA A 124 -12.19 -6.11 -3.77
CA ALA A 124 -12.00 -5.74 -5.17
C ALA A 124 -10.64 -6.17 -5.72
N ILE A 125 -9.58 -6.11 -4.90
CA ILE A 125 -8.21 -6.45 -5.32
C ILE A 125 -7.83 -7.91 -5.09
N SER A 126 -8.64 -8.67 -4.33
CA SER A 126 -8.37 -10.06 -3.95
C SER A 126 -7.97 -10.98 -5.11
N GLY A 127 -8.51 -10.76 -6.31
CA GLY A 127 -8.17 -11.54 -7.50
C GLY A 127 -6.70 -11.44 -7.92
N LYS A 128 -6.08 -10.27 -7.77
CA LYS A 128 -4.64 -10.04 -8.03
C LYS A 128 -3.75 -10.55 -6.91
N TRP A 129 -4.32 -10.73 -5.72
CA TRP A 129 -3.67 -11.23 -4.52
C TRP A 129 -4.06 -12.68 -4.21
N LYS A 130 -4.34 -13.48 -5.25
CA LYS A 130 -4.81 -14.86 -5.08
C LYS A 130 -3.82 -15.68 -4.24
N GLY A 131 -4.33 -16.29 -3.17
CA GLY A 131 -3.53 -17.10 -2.25
C GLY A 131 -2.80 -16.31 -1.17
N TRP A 132 -3.03 -14.99 -1.10
CA TRP A 132 -2.52 -14.13 -0.03
C TRP A 132 -3.61 -13.82 0.98
N GLU A 133 -3.21 -13.69 2.24
CA GLU A 133 -4.04 -13.10 3.28
C GLU A 133 -3.88 -11.58 3.25
N LEU A 134 -4.97 -10.88 2.92
CA LEU A 134 -5.01 -9.42 2.89
C LEU A 134 -5.58 -8.84 4.18
N ARG A 135 -4.90 -7.84 4.73
CA ARG A 135 -5.33 -7.12 5.94
C ARG A 135 -5.26 -5.63 5.71
N TRP A 136 -6.32 -4.94 6.12
CA TRP A 136 -6.29 -3.50 6.33
C TRP A 136 -6.15 -3.24 7.82
N ASP A 137 -5.16 -2.44 8.21
CA ASP A 137 -4.88 -2.19 9.62
C ASP A 137 -4.72 -0.70 9.92
N GLU A 138 -5.75 -0.10 10.52
CA GLU A 138 -5.77 1.33 10.85
C GLU A 138 -4.78 1.73 11.94
N ARG A 139 -4.05 0.78 12.54
CA ARG A 139 -2.89 1.08 13.40
C ARG A 139 -1.65 1.46 12.58
N GLY A 140 -1.70 1.24 11.26
CA GLY A 140 -0.64 1.47 10.26
C GLY A 140 0.75 1.06 10.69
N VAL A 141 1.65 2.02 10.90
CA VAL A 141 3.06 1.70 11.23
C VAL A 141 3.18 0.88 12.51
N ASP A 142 2.28 1.04 13.48
CA ASP A 142 2.28 0.20 14.69
C ASP A 142 1.93 -1.26 14.35
N ALA A 143 1.05 -1.49 13.36
CA ALA A 143 0.76 -2.83 12.86
C ALA A 143 2.01 -3.46 12.23
N PHE A 144 2.78 -2.68 11.46
CA PHE A 144 4.02 -3.15 10.86
C PHE A 144 5.06 -3.48 11.93
N ALA A 145 5.24 -2.62 12.92
CA ALA A 145 6.14 -2.86 14.04
C ALA A 145 5.76 -4.11 14.83
N GLY A 146 4.46 -4.29 15.12
CA GLY A 146 3.93 -5.49 15.76
C GLY A 146 4.18 -6.75 14.94
N TYR A 147 4.01 -6.68 13.61
CA TYR A 147 4.23 -7.80 12.71
C TYR A 147 5.71 -8.17 12.57
N LEU A 148 6.60 -7.19 12.42
CA LEU A 148 8.05 -7.37 12.39
C LEU A 148 8.54 -8.04 13.69
N LYS A 149 8.06 -7.58 14.84
CA LYS A 149 8.36 -8.20 16.14
C LYS A 149 7.85 -9.65 16.23
N PHE A 150 6.63 -9.92 15.75
CA PHE A 150 6.08 -11.27 15.70
C PHE A 150 6.92 -12.20 14.81
N ARG A 151 7.50 -11.66 13.74
CA ARG A 151 8.40 -12.36 12.81
C ARG A 151 9.84 -12.48 13.29
N ASP A 152 10.17 -11.96 14.49
CA ASP A 152 11.53 -11.87 15.03
C ASP A 152 12.51 -11.10 14.12
N ILE A 153 12.00 -10.10 13.39
CA ILE A 153 12.78 -9.23 12.51
C ILE A 153 13.17 -7.98 13.28
N VAL A 154 14.48 -7.78 13.47
CA VAL A 154 15.04 -6.71 14.32
C VAL A 154 15.89 -5.69 13.57
N GLU A 155 16.10 -5.88 12.26
CA GLU A 155 16.98 -5.04 11.45
C GLU A 155 16.37 -3.69 11.04
N ILE A 156 15.04 -3.59 11.06
CA ILE A 156 14.29 -2.36 10.81
C ILE A 156 13.93 -1.73 12.16
N LYS A 157 14.41 -0.51 12.40
CA LYS A 157 14.03 0.27 13.57
C LYS A 157 12.59 0.73 13.45
N THR A 158 11.86 0.64 14.55
CA THR A 158 10.48 1.09 14.63
C THR A 158 10.34 2.09 15.77
N ALA A 159 9.50 3.10 15.57
CA ALA A 159 9.14 4.03 16.62
C ALA A 159 8.43 3.29 17.78
N PRO A 160 8.45 3.84 19.01
CA PRO A 160 7.61 3.32 20.09
C PRO A 160 6.14 3.29 19.66
N ALA A 161 5.43 2.23 20.05
CA ALA A 161 4.02 2.07 19.70
C ALA A 161 3.21 3.31 20.10
N SER A 162 2.34 3.77 19.21
CA SER A 162 1.46 4.89 19.55
C SER A 162 0.57 4.49 20.73
N ALA A 163 0.28 5.43 21.63
CA ALA A 163 -0.57 5.17 22.80
C ALA A 163 -2.05 4.85 22.45
N ARG A 164 -2.40 4.74 21.16
CA ARG A 164 -3.75 4.42 20.72
C ARG A 164 -4.03 2.93 20.95
N VAL A 165 -4.82 2.64 21.96
CA VAL A 165 -5.46 1.33 22.13
C VAL A 165 -6.55 1.21 21.08
N VAL A 166 -6.26 0.60 19.94
CA VAL A 166 -7.27 0.25 18.93
C VAL A 166 -7.43 -1.27 18.94
N ASN A 167 -8.63 -1.75 19.26
CA ASN A 167 -8.99 -3.16 19.06
C ASN A 167 -9.09 -3.39 17.54
N PRO A 168 -8.27 -4.27 16.93
CA PRO A 168 -8.29 -4.45 15.49
C PRO A 168 -9.56 -5.20 15.06
N PRO A 169 -10.30 -4.71 14.04
CA PRO A 169 -11.22 -5.56 13.31
C PRO A 169 -10.39 -6.49 12.40
N PHE A 170 -10.31 -7.78 12.75
CA PHE A 170 -9.71 -8.77 11.85
C PHE A 170 -10.72 -9.11 10.75
N PHE A 171 -10.43 -8.73 9.52
CA PHE A 171 -11.11 -9.23 8.34
C PHE A 171 -10.20 -10.25 7.66
N LEU A 172 -10.60 -11.52 7.67
CA LEU A 172 -9.96 -12.56 6.88
C LEU A 172 -10.76 -12.67 5.58
N ILE A 173 -10.16 -12.24 4.47
CA ILE A 173 -10.71 -12.51 3.12
C ILE A 173 -9.92 -13.71 2.59
N ALA A 174 -10.60 -14.85 2.46
CA ALA A 174 -10.05 -16.11 1.95
C ALA A 174 -10.22 -16.23 0.43
#